data_AF-A0A2A8IW68-F1
#
_entry.id   AF-A0A2A8IW68-F1
#
_cell.length_a   1.000
_cell.length_b   1.000
_cell.length_c   1.000
_cell.angle_alpha   90.00
_cell.angle_beta   90.00
_cell.angle_gamma   90.00
#
_symmetry.space_group_name_H-M   'P 1'
#
loop_
_entity.id
_entity.type
_entity.pdbx_description
1 polymer ?
#
loop_
_entity_poly.entity_id
_entity_poly.type
_entity_poly.pdbx_seq_one_letter_code
_entity_poly.pdbx_strand_id
1 'polypeptide(L)' 'MKDIREVSPYDDRERIEDTLLRSFISEIEILITYYKNGYFPTMYMTVIEIHPLKRTVICIDTFGDKYAFSLIDIIDAR' A
#
# COMPACT_ATOMS: atom_id res chain seq x y z
N MET A 1 -13.67 -5.84 28.76
CA MET A 1 -14.32 -6.25 27.49
C MET A 1 -13.30 -6.06 26.38
N LYS A 2 -12.88 -7.13 25.73
CA LYS A 2 -12.02 -7.05 24.55
C LYS A 2 -12.96 -6.69 23.41
N ASP A 3 -12.88 -5.44 22.95
CA ASP A 3 -13.68 -4.94 21.84
C ASP A 3 -13.21 -5.66 20.57
N ILE A 4 -13.90 -6.75 20.21
CA ILE A 4 -13.70 -7.41 18.93
C ILE A 4 -14.48 -6.53 17.95
N ARG A 5 -13.85 -5.44 17.51
CA ARG A 5 -14.30 -4.75 16.30
C ARG A 5 -14.23 -5.79 15.20
N GLU A 6 -15.39 -6.12 14.65
CA GLU A 6 -15.53 -7.00 13.51
C GLU A 6 -14.81 -6.30 12.34
N VAL A 7 -13.54 -6.65 12.11
CA VAL A 7 -12.71 -6.00 11.08
C VAL A 7 -13.33 -6.33 9.75
N SER A 8 -13.99 -5.33 9.16
CA SER A 8 -14.56 -5.45 7.85
C SER A 8 -13.43 -5.49 6.83
N PRO A 9 -13.52 -6.31 5.76
CA PRO A 9 -12.56 -6.26 4.65
C PRO A 9 -12.41 -4.85 4.03
N TYR A 10 -13.43 -4.00 4.22
CA TYR A 10 -13.41 -2.58 3.83
C TYR A 10 -12.53 -1.74 4.75
N ASP A 11 -12.49 -2.02 6.06
CA ASP A 11 -11.63 -1.31 7.03
C ASP A 11 -10.15 -1.53 6.69
N ASP A 12 -9.80 -2.74 6.24
CA ASP A 12 -8.44 -3.04 5.80
C ASP A 12 -8.06 -2.26 4.54
N ARG A 13 -9.00 -2.05 3.61
CA ARG A 13 -8.75 -1.28 2.38
C ARG A 13 -8.61 0.21 2.66
N GLU A 14 -9.49 0.78 3.47
CA GLU A 14 -9.40 2.18 3.87
C GLU A 14 -8.09 2.46 4.59
N ARG A 15 -7.66 1.57 5.50
CA ARG A 15 -6.36 1.66 6.16
C ARG A 15 -5.20 1.66 5.17
N ILE A 16 -5.20 0.77 4.18
CA ILE A 16 -4.15 0.70 3.15
C ILE A 16 -4.11 2.01 2.36
N GLU A 17 -5.26 2.52 1.90
CA GLU A 17 -5.34 3.77 1.15
C GLU A 17 -4.86 4.98 1.98
N ASP A 18 -5.22 5.06 3.27
CA ASP A 18 -4.73 6.09 4.20
C ASP A 18 -3.21 6.01 4.39
N THR A 19 -2.66 4.81 4.58
CA THR A 19 -1.21 4.62 4.73
C THR A 19 -0.46 5.04 3.46
N LEU A 20 -0.95 4.67 2.27
CA LEU A 20 -0.35 5.07 1.00
C LEU A 20 -0.38 6.60 0.82
N LEU A 21 -1.49 7.24 1.18
CA LEU A 21 -1.62 8.70 1.12
C LEU A 21 -0.67 9.40 2.10
N ARG A 22 -0.52 8.88 3.33
CA ARG A 22 0.43 9.42 4.31
C ARG A 22 1.87 9.30 3.85
N SER A 23 2.24 8.15 3.27
CA SER A 23 3.57 7.94 2.68
C SER A 23 3.81 8.96 1.57
N PHE A 24 2.84 9.18 0.68
CA PHE A 24 2.96 10.15 -0.41
C PHE A 24 3.13 11.59 0.09
N ILE A 25 2.32 12.02 1.06
CA ILE A 25 2.36 13.39 1.60
C ILE A 25 3.63 13.64 2.43
N SER A 26 4.07 12.62 3.18
CA SER A 26 5.17 12.76 4.14
C SER A 26 6.53 12.32 3.59
N GLU A 27 6.54 11.73 2.39
CA GLU A 27 7.72 11.11 1.75
C GLU A 27 8.37 10.02 2.63
N ILE A 28 7.56 9.33 3.45
CA ILE A 28 8.02 8.30 4.38
C ILE A 28 7.95 6.92 3.73
N GLU A 29 9.03 6.15 3.89
CA GLU A 29 9.09 4.75 3.51
C GLU A 29 8.14 3.89 4.34
N ILE A 30 7.38 3.03 3.67
CA ILE A 30 6.43 2.10 4.27
C ILE A 30 6.69 0.68 3.75
N LEU A 31 6.26 -0.31 4.51
CA LEU A 31 6.34 -1.70 4.13
C LEU A 31 5.08 -2.08 3.33
N ILE A 32 5.24 -2.38 2.03
CA ILE A 32 4.16 -2.78 1.14
C ILE A 32 4.23 -4.27 0.86
N THR A 33 3.12 -4.98 1.09
CA THR A 33 2.93 -6.36 0.65
C THR A 33 1.97 -6.38 -0.53
N TYR A 34 2.36 -6.99 -1.66
CA TYR A 34 1.56 -6.98 -2.88
C TYR A 34 1.53 -8.36 -3.54
N TYR A 35 0.49 -8.64 -4.32
CA TYR A 35 0.38 -9.85 -5.11
C TYR A 35 1.22 -9.74 -6.38
N LYS A 36 2.06 -10.75 -6.64
CA LYS A 36 2.81 -10.86 -7.88
C LYS A 36 3.03 -12.33 -8.24
N ASN A 37 2.45 -12.76 -9.37
CA ASN A 37 2.67 -14.08 -9.96
C ASN A 37 2.48 -15.26 -8.98
N GLY A 38 1.43 -15.21 -8.14
CA GLY A 38 1.16 -16.27 -7.15
C GLY A 38 1.92 -16.14 -5.83
N TYR A 39 2.71 -15.09 -5.66
CA TYR A 39 3.44 -14.79 -4.42
C TYR A 39 2.99 -13.47 -3.81
N PHE A 40 3.37 -13.26 -2.55
CA PHE A 40 3.13 -12.04 -1.78
C PHE A 40 4.44 -11.41 -1.30
N PRO A 41 5.26 -10.86 -2.20
CA PRO A 41 6.45 -10.11 -1.81
C PRO A 41 6.09 -8.94 -0.90
N THR A 42 6.98 -8.69 0.05
CA THR A 42 6.89 -7.58 1.01
C THR A 42 8.17 -6.77 0.92
N MET A 43 8.05 -5.45 0.75
CA MET A 43 9.19 -4.61 0.45
C MET A 43 8.99 -3.17 0.94
N TYR A 44 10.08 -2.56 1.39
CA TYR A 44 10.12 -1.16 1.80
C TYR A 44 10.16 -0.25 0.59
N MET A 45 9.22 0.69 0.51
CA MET A 45 9.08 1.63 -0.60
C MET A 45 8.45 2.94 -0.13
N THR A 46 8.75 4.03 -0.83
CA THR A 46 8.08 5.33 -0.67
C THR A 46 7.10 5.54 -1.82
N VAL A 47 5.88 5.97 -1.52
CA VAL A 47 4.89 6.31 -2.55
C VAL A 47 5.26 7.66 -3.17
N ILE A 48 5.43 7.69 -4.50
CA ILE A 48 5.83 8.90 -5.24
C ILE A 48 4.73 9.42 -6.17
N GLU A 49 3.71 8.61 -6.48
CA GLU A 49 2.58 9.05 -7.29
C GLU A 49 1.32 8.22 -6.98
N ILE A 50 0.17 8.89 -6.90
CA ILE A 50 -1.13 8.25 -6.74
C ILE A 50 -2.03 8.68 -7.89
N HIS A 51 -2.63 7.71 -8.57
CA HIS A 51 -3.62 7.94 -9.63
C HIS A 51 -5.00 7.43 -9.18
N PRO A 52 -5.85 8.29 -8.57
CA PRO A 52 -7.14 7.86 -8.02
C PRO A 52 -8.07 7.25 -9.07
N LEU A 53 -8.13 7.86 -10.27
CA LEU A 53 -9.01 7.41 -11.36
C LEU A 53 -8.60 6.04 -11.92
N LYS A 54 -7.29 5.75 -11.97
CA LYS A 54 -6.77 4.47 -12.46
C LYS A 54 -6.66 3.43 -11.35
N ARG A 55 -6.86 3.84 -10.10
CA ARG A 55 -6.59 3.03 -8.90
C ARG A 55 -5.19 2.41 -8.95
N THR A 56 -4.20 3.21 -9.32
CA THR A 56 -2.79 2.80 -9.39
C THR A 56 -1.91 3.71 -8.54
N VAL A 57 -0.89 3.13 -7.91
CA VAL A 57 0.15 3.86 -7.19
C VAL A 57 1.51 3.54 -7.78
N ILE A 58 2.41 4.53 -7.77
CA ILE A 58 3.81 4.37 -8.13
C ILE A 58 4.64 4.56 -6.87
N CYS A 59 5.48 3.59 -6.59
CA CYS A 59 6.41 3.60 -5.46
C CYS A 59 7.85 3.54 -5.97
N ILE A 60 8.79 4.02 -5.17
CA ILE A 60 10.22 3.87 -5.37
C ILE A 60 10.80 3.11 -4.18
N ASP A 61 11.72 2.20 -4.43
CA ASP A 61 12.42 1.48 -3.37
C ASP A 61 13.72 2.16 -2.94
N THR A 62 14.41 1.56 -1.98
CA THR A 62 15.72 2.04 -1.48
C THR A 62 16.83 1.98 -2.53
N PHE A 63 16.68 1.19 -3.59
CA PHE A 63 17.62 1.06 -4.69
C PHE A 63 17.34 2.04 -5.83
N GLY A 64 16.22 2.78 -5.77
CA GLY A 64 15.78 3.72 -6.80
C GLY A 64 14.92 3.09 -7.90
N ASP A 65 14.57 1.80 -7.77
CA ASP A 65 13.70 1.11 -8.70
C ASP A 65 12.24 1.52 -8.48
N LYS A 66 11.54 1.82 -9.59
CA LYS A 66 10.14 2.24 -9.58
C LYS A 66 9.22 1.06 -9.82
N TYR A 67 8.15 1.01 -9.04
CA TYR A 67 7.12 -0.02 -9.11
C TYR A 67 5.75 0.61 -9.28
N ALA A 68 4.96 0.09 -10.21
CA ALA A 68 3.57 0.47 -10.39
C ALA A 68 2.66 -0.67 -9.94
N PHE A 69 1.71 -0.36 -9.05
CA PHE A 69 0.77 -1.32 -8.50
C PHE A 69 -0.66 -0.87 -8.76
N SER A 70 -1.56 -1.81 -9.05
CA SER A 70 -2.98 -1.57 -8.83
C SER A 70 -3.26 -1.62 -7.33
N LEU A 71 -4.14 -0.75 -6.83
CA LEU A 71 -4.55 -0.76 -5.42
C LEU A 71 -5.12 -2.11 -4.99
N ILE A 72 -5.75 -2.87 -5.90
CA ILE A 72 -6.30 -4.20 -5.60
C ILE A 72 -5.22 -5.26 -5.37
N ASP A 73 -4.03 -5.06 -5.94
CA ASP A 73 -2.90 -5.98 -5.78
C ASP A 73 -2.16 -5.74 -4.47
N ILE A 74 -2.39 -4.61 -3.80
CA ILE A 74 -1.80 -4.32 -2.48
C ILE A 74 -2.60 -5.05 -1.40
N ILE A 75 -1.91 -5.91 -0.66
CA ILE A 75 -2.46 -6.76 0.38
C ILE A 75 -2.33 -6.10 1.76
N ASP A 76 -1.22 -5.41 2.01
CA ASP A 76 -0.96 -4.69 3.26
C ASP A 76 -0.01 -3.50 3.01
N ALA A 77 -0.18 -2.44 3.80
CA ALA A 77 0.69 -1.27 3.86
C ALA A 77 0.79 -0.80 5.31
N ARG A 78 2.01 -0.56 5.81
CA ARG A 78 2.26 -0.10 7.19
C ARG A 78 3.59 0.59 7.39
#